data_AF-A0A1G0V6W1-F1
#
_entry.id   AF-A0A1G0V6W1-F1
#
_cell.length_a   1.000
_cell.length_b   1.000
_cell.length_c   1.000
_cell.angle_alpha   90.00
_cell.angle_beta   90.00
_cell.angle_gamma   90.00
#
_symmetry.space_group_name_H-M   'P 1'
#
loop_
_entity.id
_entity.type
_entity.pdbx_description
1 polymer ?
#
loop_
_entity_poly.entity_id
_entity_poly.type
_entity_poly.pdbx_seq_one_letter_code
_entity_poly.pdbx_strand_id
1 'polypeptide(L)' 'MPEIDYGIINEEDDEEILIANVEVQVELDSTYSTGTYKMLFYINDDLSGRTATAEKSFDITPD' A
#
# COMPACT_ATOMS: atom_id res chain seq x y z
N MET A 1 8.03 -15.81 25.19
CA MET A 1 7.13 -15.64 24.03
C MET A 1 7.21 -14.17 23.68
N PRO A 2 7.54 -13.76 22.44
CA PRO A 2 7.61 -12.34 22.14
C PRO A 2 6.19 -11.78 22.21
N GLU A 3 6.01 -10.77 23.06
CA GLU A 3 4.79 -9.98 23.15
C GLU A 3 4.57 -9.27 21.82
N ILE A 4 3.46 -9.56 21.15
CA ILE A 4 3.01 -8.74 20.04
C ILE A 4 2.35 -7.52 20.69
N ASP A 5 3.10 -6.42 20.72
CA ASP A 5 2.58 -5.11 21.12
C ASP A 5 1.63 -4.62 20.02
N TYR A 6 0.35 -4.51 20.37
CA TYR A 6 -0.69 -3.98 19.50
C TYR A 6 -0.80 -2.46 19.59
N GLY A 7 0.17 -1.78 20.21
CA GLY A 7 0.33 -0.32 20.21
C GLY A 7 -0.95 0.41 20.63
N ILE A 8 -1.09 0.74 21.91
CA ILE A 8 -2.14 1.66 22.34
C ILE A 8 -1.84 3.03 21.69
N ILE A 9 -2.56 3.38 20.62
CA ILE A 9 -2.52 4.72 20.04
C ILE A 9 -3.08 5.67 21.10
N ASN A 10 -2.21 6.42 21.76
CA ASN A 10 -2.58 7.39 22.76
C ASN A 10 -3.02 8.68 22.05
N GLU A 11 -4.32 8.95 21.99
CA GLU A 11 -4.88 10.14 21.34
C GLU A 11 -4.42 11.46 21.98
N GLU A 12 -3.86 11.42 23.19
CA GLU A 12 -3.32 12.60 23.89
C GLU A 12 -1.85 12.89 23.56
N ASP A 13 -1.14 11.95 22.92
CA ASP A 13 0.24 12.13 22.48
C ASP A 13 0.28 12.64 21.04
N ASP A 14 1.02 13.73 20.81
CA ASP A 14 1.28 14.31 19.48
C ASP A 14 2.36 13.50 18.73
N GLU A 15 2.36 12.17 18.90
CA GLU A 15 3.27 11.27 18.17
C GLU A 15 2.84 11.23 16.70
N GLU A 16 3.59 11.93 15.86
CA GLU A 16 3.44 11.80 14.41
C GLU A 16 3.68 10.33 14.01
N ILE A 17 2.63 9.65 13.55
CA ILE A 17 2.76 8.38 12.82
C ILE A 17 3.55 8.69 11.54
N LEU A 18 4.87 8.55 11.64
CA LEU A 18 5.77 9.19 10.69
C LEU A 18 5.77 8.54 9.32
N ILE A 19 5.54 7.22 9.19
CA ILE A 19 5.55 6.54 7.88
C ILE A 19 4.73 5.24 7.94
N ALA A 20 3.62 5.18 7.20
CA ALA A 20 2.93 3.92 6.89
C ALA A 20 3.52 3.33 5.59
N ASN A 21 4.25 2.23 5.69
CA ASN A 21 4.77 1.50 4.52
C ASN A 21 3.72 0.48 4.06
N VAL A 22 3.28 0.59 2.80
CA VAL A 22 2.36 -0.36 2.18
C VAL A 22 3.16 -1.17 1.15
N GLU A 23 3.28 -2.49 1.36
CA GLU A 23 3.84 -3.42 0.38
C GLU A 23 2.71 -4.10 -0.39
N VAL A 24 2.81 -4.14 -1.72
CA VAL A 24 1.81 -4.78 -2.58
C VAL A 24 2.51 -5.77 -3.50
N GLN A 25 2.00 -7.00 -3.52
CA GLN A 25 2.39 -8.04 -4.45
C GLN A 25 1.18 -8.43 -5.30
N VAL A 26 1.39 -8.58 -6.61
CA VAL A 26 0.33 -8.91 -7.57
C VAL A 26 0.77 -10.14 -8.36
N GLU A 27 -0.10 -11.14 -8.40
CA GLU A 27 0.04 -12.32 -9.25
C GLU A 27 -0.92 -12.18 -10.44
N LEU A 28 -0.40 -12.37 -11.64
CA LEU A 28 -1.15 -12.23 -12.88
C LEU A 28 -1.44 -13.63 -13.43
N ASP A 29 -2.69 -13.90 -13.76
CA ASP A 29 -3.07 -15.17 -14.38
C ASP A 29 -2.94 -15.13 -15.91
N SER A 30 -3.16 -16.29 -16.54
CA SER A 30 -3.01 -16.45 -17.99
C SER A 30 -4.08 -15.73 -18.83
N THR A 31 -5.05 -15.04 -18.22
CA THR A 31 -6.09 -14.29 -18.95
C THR A 31 -5.62 -12.90 -19.35
N TYR A 32 -4.54 -12.40 -18.74
CA TYR A 32 -3.95 -11.11 -19.08
C TYR A 32 -3.16 -11.20 -20.39
N SER A 33 -3.39 -10.22 -21.26
CA SER A 33 -2.65 -10.10 -22.52
C SER A 33 -1.30 -9.43 -22.29
N THR A 34 -0.35 -9.69 -23.19
CA THR A 34 0.92 -8.97 -23.20
C THR A 34 0.70 -7.49 -23.47
N GLY A 35 1.41 -6.61 -22.76
CA GLY A 35 1.29 -5.16 -22.92
C GLY A 35 1.73 -4.37 -21.70
N THR A 36 1.63 -3.04 -21.80
CA THR A 36 1.95 -2.12 -20.70
C THR A 36 0.71 -1.89 -19.83
N TYR A 37 0.85 -2.16 -18.53
CA TYR A 37 -0.18 -1.95 -17.53
C TYR A 37 0.24 -0.85 -16.56
N LYS A 38 -0.74 -0.12 -16.04
CA LYS A 38 -0.54 0.87 -14.98
C LYS A 38 -1.39 0.48 -13.77
N MET A 39 -0.73 0.23 -12.65
CA MET A 39 -1.35 0.12 -11.34
C MET A 39 -1.48 1.51 -10.72
N LEU A 40 -2.67 1.79 -10.20
CA LEU A 40 -3.03 3.02 -9.52
C LEU A 40 -3.39 2.70 -8.07
N PHE A 41 -2.70 3.34 -7.15
CA PHE A 41 -2.94 3.23 -5.71
C PHE A 41 -3.59 4.52 -5.23
N TYR A 42 -4.76 4.38 -4.61
CA TYR A 42 -5.45 5.45 -3.91
C TYR A 42 -5.49 5.08 -2.44
N ILE A 43 -4.76 5.83 -1.62
CA ILE A 43 -4.67 5.61 -0.18
C ILE A 43 -5.48 6.72 0.48
N ASN A 44 -6.44 6.31 1.30
CA ASN A 44 -7.20 7.19 2.18
C ASN A 44 -6.90 6.76 3.62
N ASP A 45 -6.38 7.67 4.42
CA ASP A 45 -6.22 7.51 5.85
C ASP A 45 -7.43 8.16 6.54
N ASP A 46 -8.36 7.32 6.99
CA ASP A 46 -9.60 7.76 7.64
C ASP A 46 -9.35 8.44 9.00
N LEU A 47 -8.21 8.18 9.65
CA LEU A 47 -7.88 8.77 10.96
C LEU A 47 -7.36 10.20 10.80
N SER A 48 -6.42 10.43 9.87
CA SER A 48 -5.83 11.75 9.64
C SER A 48 -6.55 12.58 8.57
N GLY A 49 -7.48 11.97 7.82
CA GLY A 49 -8.16 12.58 6.67
C GLY A 49 -7.24 12.85 5.48
N ARG A 50 -6.01 12.31 5.49
CA ARG A 50 -5.03 12.51 4.42
C ARG A 50 -5.24 11.51 3.30
N THR A 51 -4.99 11.96 2.08
CA THR A 51 -5.03 11.11 0.89
C THR A 51 -3.68 11.10 0.20
N ALA A 52 -3.26 9.94 -0.30
CA ALA A 52 -2.07 9.80 -1.12
C ALA A 52 -2.38 8.97 -2.38
N THR A 53 -1.67 9.27 -3.45
CA THR A 53 -1.77 8.54 -4.71
C THR A 53 -0.40 8.08 -5.16
N ALA A 54 -0.29 6.84 -5.60
CA ALA A 54 0.91 6.31 -6.24
C ALA A 54 0.54 5.60 -7.53
N GLU A 55 1.41 5.65 -8.52
CA GLU A 55 1.24 4.89 -9.77
C GLU A 55 2.50 4.12 -10.11
N LYS A 56 2.32 2.93 -10.67
CA LYS A 56 3.41 2.09 -11.16
C LYS A 56 3.02 1.49 -12.49
N SER A 57 3.86 1.70 -13.50
CA SER A 57 3.72 1.02 -14.79
C SER A 57 4.65 -0.18 -14.85
N PHE A 58 4.19 -1.25 -15.49
CA PHE A 58 4.96 -2.47 -15.74
C PHE A 58 4.50 -3.11 -17.06
N ASP A 59 5.39 -3.90 -17.66
CA ASP A 59 5.11 -4.60 -18.90
C ASP A 59 4.89 -6.10 -18.63
N ILE A 60 3.85 -6.66 -19.23
CA ILE A 60 3.68 -8.11 -19.35
C ILE A 60 4.25 -8.52 -20.69
N THR A 61 5.36 -9.26 -20.67
CA THR A 61 5.98 -9.84 -21.85
C THR A 61 5.64 -11.32 -21.97
N PRO A 62 5.55 -11.87 -23.19
CA PRO A 62 5.53 -13.32 -23.37
C PRO A 62 6.89 -13.90 -22.96
N ASP A 63 6.88 -15.10 -22.38
CA ASP A 63 8.09 -15.89 -22.07
C ASP A 63 8.91 -16.27 -23.31
#